data_AF-M7SGB4-F1
#
_entry.id   AF-M7SGB4-F1
#
_cell.length_a   1.000
_cell.length_b   1.000
_cell.length_c   1.000
_cell.angle_alpha   90.00
_cell.angle_beta   90.00
_cell.angle_gamma   90.00
#
_symmetry.space_group_name_H-M   'P 1'
#
loop_
_entity.id
_entity.type
_entity.pdbx_description
1 polymer ?
#
loop_
_entity_poly.entity_id
_entity_poly.type
_entity_poly.pdbx_seq_one_letter_code
_entity_poly.pdbx_strand_id
1 'polypeptide(L)'
;MRLKEQSIGAYNWKKVVNSLSKTRGRPDVASFDDYTEIRESPGAGRGLFLTRDINADEIIMCEKAFCVVWNHEPDALSSLTCDLRDDAAIRVFPSGLHKGVMQKLLNNPSHIEKVLDLFGDYKGLGNKVHESDGSPVIDTFQVHDIIQRNAFGPGQQSEDEDISNASTGLWIRAAYINHSCVPNAKKEYVGDLMVLRASRRIAAGEEITHSYDESTDYDVRTAALDRTWGFKCHCALCAAEEMDGPALRKRRQGLENEVNAFVQRENASGARKILVLKAKRLRQSLIDTYDPERYEGLPRRALLGIEQWLQAARSK
;
A
#
# COMPACT_ATOMS: atom_id res chain seq x y z
N MET A 1 0.48 19.70 23.53
CA MET A 1 1.10 18.50 22.92
C MET A 1 0.61 18.32 21.49
N ARG A 2 -0.70 18.23 21.25
CA ARG A 2 -1.29 18.04 19.90
C ARG A 2 -1.00 19.12 18.87
N LEU A 3 -0.92 20.38 19.29
CA LEU A 3 -0.50 21.45 18.38
C LEU A 3 0.93 21.27 17.84
N LYS A 4 1.84 20.65 18.61
CA LYS A 4 3.22 20.36 18.14
C LYS A 4 3.25 19.15 17.20
N GLU A 5 2.41 18.15 17.45
CA GLU A 5 2.24 17.02 16.53
C GLU A 5 1.69 17.54 15.19
N GLN A 6 0.63 18.36 15.20
CA GLN A 6 0.01 18.92 13.99
C GLN A 6 0.89 19.87 13.20
N SER A 7 1.70 20.71 13.87
CA SER A 7 2.46 21.75 13.18
C SER A 7 3.82 21.31 12.67
N ILE A 8 4.47 20.37 13.35
CA ILE A 8 5.87 20.00 13.06
C ILE A 8 6.11 18.48 13.05
N GLY A 9 5.06 17.66 13.18
CA GLY A 9 5.20 16.20 13.15
C GLY A 9 6.02 15.64 14.32
N ALA A 10 6.08 16.35 15.44
CA ALA A 10 6.92 15.97 16.58
C ALA A 10 6.19 14.99 17.52
N TYR A 11 6.41 13.69 17.33
CA TYR A 11 5.83 12.62 18.14
C TYR A 11 6.81 12.03 19.15
N ASN A 12 6.36 11.78 20.38
CA ASN A 12 7.10 10.96 21.33
C ASN A 12 6.80 9.48 21.08
N TRP A 13 7.51 8.87 20.12
CA TRP A 13 7.26 7.50 19.68
C TRP A 13 7.29 6.45 20.80
N LYS A 14 8.21 6.58 21.76
CA LYS A 14 8.26 5.67 22.92
C LYS A 14 6.96 5.74 23.72
N LYS A 15 6.45 6.94 23.98
CA LYS A 15 5.18 7.13 24.70
C LYS A 15 3.99 6.62 23.89
N VAL A 16 3.97 6.91 22.58
CA VAL A 16 2.92 6.43 21.67
C VAL A 16 2.86 4.91 21.68
N VAL A 17 3.98 4.23 21.39
CA VAL A 17 4.04 2.77 21.35
C VAL A 17 3.71 2.14 22.70
N ASN A 18 4.25 2.68 23.81
CA ASN A 18 3.95 2.16 25.15
C ASN A 18 2.49 2.35 25.58
N SER A 19 1.75 3.28 24.95
CA SER A 19 0.33 3.49 25.23
C SER A 19 -0.59 2.52 24.48
N LEU A 20 -0.07 1.80 23.49
CA LEU A 20 -0.86 0.88 22.68
C LEU A 20 -1.00 -0.46 23.38
N SER A 21 -2.23 -0.97 23.41
CA SER A 21 -2.44 -2.41 23.63
C SER A 21 -1.97 -3.19 22.39
N LYS A 22 -1.56 -4.45 22.60
CA LYS A 22 -1.04 -5.31 21.52
C LYS A 22 -2.00 -5.51 20.34
N THR A 23 -3.31 -5.29 20.51
CA THR A 23 -4.33 -5.66 19.52
C THR A 23 -5.39 -4.59 19.23
N ARG A 24 -5.27 -3.34 19.71
CA ARG A 24 -6.33 -2.30 19.51
C ARG A 24 -5.79 -0.88 19.41
N GLY A 25 -4.61 -0.73 18.82
CA GLY A 25 -3.90 0.54 18.88
C GLY A 25 -4.70 1.68 18.24
N ARG A 26 -5.33 2.54 19.03
CA ARG A 26 -5.88 3.83 18.59
C ARG A 26 -5.13 4.91 19.36
N PRO A 27 -3.85 5.20 19.03
CA PRO A 27 -3.07 6.18 19.76
C PRO A 27 -3.81 7.51 19.84
N ASP A 28 -3.85 8.08 21.03
CA ASP A 28 -4.30 9.44 21.20
C ASP A 28 -3.14 10.36 20.75
N VAL A 29 -3.13 10.70 19.46
CA VAL A 29 -2.19 11.64 18.78
C VAL A 29 -2.94 12.42 17.71
N ALA A 30 -2.37 13.48 17.17
CA ALA A 30 -2.93 14.23 16.05
C ALA A 30 -2.27 13.86 14.72
N SER A 31 -3.01 14.02 13.61
CA SER A 31 -2.44 13.92 12.26
C SER A 31 -1.49 15.09 11.97
N PHE A 32 -0.56 14.87 11.05
CA PHE A 32 0.45 15.80 10.54
C PHE A 32 0.63 15.55 9.05
N ASP A 33 0.40 16.56 8.22
CA ASP A 33 0.46 16.44 6.76
C ASP A 33 0.84 17.77 6.07
N ASP A 34 1.37 18.74 6.83
CA ASP A 34 1.73 20.09 6.36
C ASP A 34 2.77 20.10 5.21
N TYR A 35 3.56 19.04 5.08
CA TYR A 35 4.53 18.90 3.99
C TYR A 35 3.90 18.39 2.68
N THR A 36 2.58 18.24 2.63
CA THR A 36 1.89 17.60 1.51
C THR A 36 0.81 18.50 0.91
N GLU A 37 0.68 18.45 -0.41
CA GLU A 37 -0.40 19.10 -1.15
C GLU A 37 -1.03 18.14 -2.16
N ILE A 38 -2.33 18.29 -2.42
CA ILE A 38 -3.05 17.51 -3.43
C ILE A 38 -3.05 18.31 -4.72
N ARG A 39 -2.60 17.71 -5.82
CA ARG A 39 -2.54 18.33 -7.15
C ARG A 39 -2.92 17.34 -8.23
N GLU A 40 -3.16 17.84 -9.44
CA GLU A 40 -3.27 17.00 -10.62
C GLU A 40 -1.96 16.23 -10.85
N SER A 41 -2.08 14.93 -11.07
CA SER A 41 -1.01 14.00 -11.38
C SER A 41 -1.19 13.48 -12.81
N PRO A 42 -0.24 13.76 -13.73
CA PRO A 42 -0.36 13.33 -15.12
C PRO A 42 -0.53 11.81 -15.25
N GLY A 43 -1.67 11.39 -15.82
CA GLY A 43 -1.99 9.98 -16.04
C GLY A 43 -2.57 9.23 -14.83
N ALA A 44 -2.68 9.87 -13.66
CA ALA A 44 -3.25 9.27 -12.45
C ALA A 44 -4.38 10.11 -11.82
N GLY A 45 -4.81 11.20 -12.47
CA GLY A 45 -5.85 12.09 -11.97
C GLY A 45 -5.29 13.02 -10.91
N ARG A 46 -5.45 12.70 -9.62
CA ARG A 46 -4.87 13.49 -8.52
C ARG A 46 -3.82 12.69 -7.78
N GLY A 47 -2.84 13.40 -7.22
CA GLY A 47 -1.74 12.83 -6.47
C GLY A 47 -1.38 13.69 -5.26
N LEU A 48 -0.58 13.13 -4.37
CA LEU A 48 -0.03 13.81 -3.21
C LEU A 48 1.42 14.23 -3.50
N PHE A 49 1.75 15.50 -3.33
CA PHE A 49 3.04 16.09 -3.69
C PHE A 49 3.72 16.72 -2.47
N LEU A 50 5.05 16.73 -2.46
CA LEU A 50 5.84 17.40 -1.42
C LEU A 50 5.84 18.92 -1.60
N THR A 51 5.67 19.67 -0.51
CA THR A 51 5.79 21.13 -0.51
C THR A 51 7.21 21.61 -0.17
N ARG A 52 8.10 20.70 0.24
CA ARG A 52 9.51 20.98 0.55
C ARG A 52 10.40 19.76 0.30
N ASP A 53 11.71 19.98 0.28
CA ASP A 53 12.70 18.89 0.24
C ASP A 53 12.64 18.04 1.52
N ILE A 54 12.69 16.72 1.37
CA ILE A 54 12.74 15.73 2.46
C ILE A 54 13.86 14.73 2.19
N ASN A 55 14.61 14.37 3.23
CA ASN A 55 15.69 13.38 3.15
C ASN A 55 15.17 11.95 3.35
N ALA A 56 15.98 10.95 3.02
CA ALA A 56 15.66 9.55 3.30
C ALA A 56 15.35 9.33 4.81
N ASP A 57 14.38 8.46 5.09
CA ASP A 57 13.84 8.08 6.41
C ASP A 57 13.13 9.17 7.22
N GLU A 58 13.13 10.42 6.74
CA GLU A 58 12.36 11.51 7.34
C GLU A 58 10.85 11.31 7.16
N ILE A 59 10.07 11.80 8.13
CA ILE A 59 8.61 11.69 8.14
C ILE A 59 8.04 12.68 7.12
N ILE A 60 7.26 12.15 6.19
CA ILE A 60 6.48 12.93 5.23
C ILE A 60 5.18 13.39 5.88
N MET A 61 4.43 12.44 6.44
CA MET A 61 3.15 12.69 7.11
C MET A 61 2.84 11.59 8.13
N CYS A 62 1.96 11.89 9.07
CA CYS A 62 1.34 10.94 9.97
C CYS A 62 -0.17 11.16 9.97
N GLU A 63 -0.97 10.18 9.60
CA GLU A 63 -2.43 10.33 9.49
C GLU A 63 -3.15 9.33 10.38
N LYS A 64 -4.01 9.83 11.28
CA LYS A 64 -4.96 8.96 11.99
C LYS A 64 -6.06 8.51 11.03
N ALA A 65 -6.44 7.24 11.13
CA ALA A 65 -7.52 6.67 10.33
C ALA A 65 -8.80 7.51 10.44
N PHE A 66 -9.42 7.79 9.30
CA PHE A 66 -10.78 8.28 9.29
C PHE A 66 -11.71 7.19 9.85
N CYS A 67 -11.52 5.95 9.45
CA CYS A 67 -12.21 4.80 10.02
C CYS A 67 -11.29 3.59 9.95
N VAL A 68 -11.31 2.72 10.95
CA VAL A 68 -10.62 1.43 10.93
C VAL A 68 -11.49 0.41 11.65
N VAL A 69 -11.61 -0.76 11.05
CA VAL A 69 -12.27 -1.94 11.62
C VAL A 69 -11.20 -3.02 11.73
N TRP A 70 -10.93 -3.46 12.95
CA TRP A 70 -9.91 -4.47 13.21
C TRP A 70 -10.51 -5.87 13.14
N ASN A 71 -9.76 -6.85 12.66
CA ASN A 71 -10.21 -8.22 12.43
C ASN A 71 -10.93 -8.92 13.59
N HIS A 72 -10.58 -8.58 14.83
CA HIS A 72 -11.16 -9.14 16.05
C HIS A 72 -12.42 -8.39 16.53
N GLU A 73 -12.79 -7.29 15.86
CA GLU A 73 -14.02 -6.56 16.11
C GLU A 73 -15.19 -7.29 15.41
N PRO A 74 -16.38 -7.36 16.02
CA PRO A 74 -17.51 -8.10 15.47
C PRO A 74 -18.01 -7.56 14.13
N ASP A 75 -17.68 -6.31 13.82
CA ASP A 75 -18.01 -5.65 12.55
C ASP A 75 -16.97 -5.92 11.44
N ALA A 76 -15.88 -6.64 11.71
CA ALA A 76 -14.88 -7.00 10.71
C ALA A 76 -15.41 -8.08 9.77
N LEU A 77 -16.10 -7.62 8.74
CA LEU A 77 -16.68 -8.46 7.70
C LEU A 77 -16.17 -8.01 6.33
N SER A 78 -15.74 -8.99 5.54
CA SER A 78 -15.51 -8.84 4.12
C SER A 78 -16.56 -9.65 3.35
N SER A 79 -17.01 -9.09 2.24
CA SER A 79 -18.02 -9.69 1.36
C SER A 79 -17.44 -9.83 -0.04
N LEU A 80 -17.91 -10.83 -0.79
CA LEU A 80 -17.60 -10.93 -2.21
C LEU A 80 -18.62 -10.10 -2.99
N THR A 81 -18.13 -9.16 -3.78
CA THR A 81 -18.94 -8.28 -4.62
C THR A 81 -18.63 -8.55 -6.08
N CYS A 82 -19.66 -8.51 -6.92
CA CYS A 82 -19.52 -8.63 -8.36
C CYS A 82 -19.77 -7.25 -8.97
N ASP A 83 -18.78 -6.71 -9.70
CA ASP A 83 -18.95 -5.46 -10.42
C ASP A 83 -19.30 -5.75 -11.89
N LEU A 84 -20.55 -5.50 -12.25
CA LEU A 84 -21.04 -5.72 -13.61
C LEU A 84 -20.45 -4.74 -14.64
N ARG A 85 -19.81 -3.65 -14.20
CA ARG A 85 -19.14 -2.70 -15.09
C ARG A 85 -17.78 -3.20 -15.57
N ASP A 86 -17.22 -4.18 -14.87
CA ASP A 86 -15.87 -4.70 -15.09
C ASP A 86 -15.92 -6.22 -15.32
N ASP A 87 -16.59 -6.63 -16.40
CA ASP A 87 -16.72 -8.03 -16.84
C ASP A 87 -17.13 -9.02 -15.72
N ALA A 88 -18.02 -8.57 -14.82
CA ALA A 88 -18.48 -9.33 -13.66
C ALA A 88 -17.33 -9.80 -12.74
N ALA A 89 -16.26 -9.01 -12.62
CA ALA A 89 -15.13 -9.31 -11.75
C ALA A 89 -15.58 -9.43 -10.28
N ILE A 90 -15.30 -10.59 -9.68
CA ILE A 90 -15.49 -10.82 -8.25
C ILE A 90 -14.36 -10.14 -7.48
N ARG A 91 -14.72 -9.37 -6.46
CA ARG A 91 -13.81 -8.63 -5.59
C ARG A 91 -14.12 -8.91 -4.13
N VAL A 92 -13.09 -8.90 -3.30
CA VAL A 92 -13.26 -8.83 -1.85
C VAL A 92 -13.51 -7.36 -1.50
N PHE A 93 -14.60 -7.11 -0.79
CA PHE A 93 -15.03 -5.78 -0.36
C PHE A 93 -15.12 -5.74 1.17
N PRO A 94 -14.49 -4.77 1.84
CA PRO A 94 -14.54 -4.64 3.29
C PRO A 94 -15.88 -4.02 3.75
N SER A 95 -16.94 -4.82 3.77
CA SER A 95 -18.30 -4.37 4.12
C SER A 95 -18.41 -3.85 5.56
N GLY A 96 -17.59 -4.37 6.48
CA GLY A 96 -17.42 -3.84 7.83
C GLY A 96 -16.95 -2.39 7.86
N LEU A 97 -15.89 -2.09 7.10
CA LEU A 97 -15.38 -0.72 6.95
C LEU A 97 -16.42 0.19 6.31
N HIS A 98 -17.14 -0.29 5.28
CA HIS A 98 -18.23 0.48 4.65
C HIS A 98 -19.31 0.86 5.64
N LYS A 99 -19.79 -0.08 6.45
CA LYS A 99 -20.73 0.19 7.54
C LYS A 99 -20.18 1.25 8.51
N GLY A 100 -18.93 1.10 8.94
CA GLY A 100 -18.27 2.04 9.86
C GLY A 100 -18.13 3.46 9.29
N VAL A 101 -17.74 3.58 8.01
CA VAL A 101 -17.66 4.87 7.30
C VAL A 101 -19.04 5.50 7.17
N MET A 102 -20.07 4.74 6.73
CA MET A 102 -21.43 5.25 6.60
C MET A 102 -21.98 5.78 7.93
N GLN A 103 -21.83 5.03 9.02
CA GLN A 103 -22.24 5.48 10.35
C GLN A 103 -21.50 6.75 10.78
N LYS A 104 -20.19 6.83 10.51
CA LYS A 104 -19.40 8.01 10.87
C LYS A 104 -19.82 9.25 10.09
N LEU A 105 -20.15 9.09 8.79
CA LEU A 105 -20.63 10.17 7.93
C LEU A 105 -22.01 10.68 8.35
N LEU A 106 -22.95 9.79 8.66
CA LEU A 106 -24.28 10.18 9.16
C LEU A 106 -24.21 10.93 10.49
N ASN A 107 -23.31 10.50 11.39
CA ASN A 107 -23.10 11.16 12.69
C ASN A 107 -22.31 12.47 12.58
N ASN A 108 -21.55 12.67 11.50
CA ASN A 108 -20.68 13.84 11.32
C ASN A 108 -20.71 14.33 9.85
N PRO A 109 -21.78 15.04 9.44
CA PRO A 109 -21.98 15.43 8.04
C PRO A 109 -20.86 16.29 7.44
N SER A 110 -20.09 17.00 8.29
CA SER A 110 -18.93 17.82 7.89
C SER A 110 -17.79 17.03 7.23
N HIS A 111 -17.81 15.69 7.32
CA HIS A 111 -16.84 14.81 6.67
C HIS A 111 -17.32 14.24 5.33
N ILE A 112 -18.59 14.42 4.96
CA ILE A 112 -19.18 13.82 3.75
C ILE A 112 -18.40 14.23 2.50
N GLU A 113 -18.23 15.54 2.28
CA GLU A 113 -17.51 16.02 1.09
C GLU A 113 -16.07 15.50 1.04
N LYS A 114 -15.39 15.36 2.19
CA LYS A 114 -14.01 14.86 2.22
C LYS A 114 -13.91 13.40 1.77
N VAL A 115 -14.91 12.57 2.07
CA VAL A 115 -14.95 11.17 1.63
C VAL A 115 -15.44 11.08 0.19
N LEU A 116 -16.50 11.82 -0.18
CA LEU A 116 -17.04 11.82 -1.55
C LEU A 116 -16.08 12.43 -2.57
N ASP A 117 -15.14 13.26 -2.13
CA ASP A 117 -14.08 13.79 -2.98
C ASP A 117 -12.98 12.76 -3.26
N LEU A 118 -12.92 11.59 -2.60
CA LEU A 118 -11.94 10.55 -2.93
C LEU A 118 -12.21 9.90 -4.30
N PHE A 119 -11.21 9.19 -4.83
CA PHE A 119 -11.36 8.54 -6.13
C PHE A 119 -12.44 7.45 -6.11
N GLY A 120 -13.26 7.42 -7.15
CA GLY A 120 -14.29 6.42 -7.39
C GLY A 120 -14.79 6.55 -8.82
N ASP A 121 -15.07 5.42 -9.46
CA ASP A 121 -15.62 5.32 -10.81
C ASP A 121 -17.13 5.62 -10.81
N TYR A 122 -17.85 5.17 -9.78
CA TYR A 122 -19.27 5.48 -9.63
C TYR A 122 -19.45 6.87 -9.00
N LYS A 123 -19.95 7.82 -9.80
CA LYS A 123 -20.08 9.22 -9.36
C LYS A 123 -21.30 9.51 -8.49
N GLY A 124 -22.31 8.63 -8.48
CA GLY A 124 -23.51 8.81 -7.65
C GLY A 124 -24.09 10.22 -7.72
N LEU A 125 -24.17 10.89 -6.57
CA LEU A 125 -24.69 12.25 -6.41
C LEU A 125 -23.61 13.35 -6.58
N GLY A 126 -22.39 13.00 -6.97
CA GLY A 126 -21.24 13.90 -7.02
C GLY A 126 -20.55 14.04 -5.66
N ASN A 127 -19.68 15.04 -5.52
CA ASN A 127 -18.84 15.23 -4.31
C ASN A 127 -19.38 16.26 -3.31
N LYS A 128 -20.58 16.79 -3.56
CA LYS A 128 -21.25 17.76 -2.70
C LYS A 128 -22.28 17.10 -1.81
N VAL A 129 -22.44 17.63 -0.60
CA VAL A 129 -23.49 17.17 0.31
C VAL A 129 -24.85 17.57 -0.26
N HIS A 130 -25.75 16.60 -0.33
CA HIS A 130 -27.16 16.83 -0.65
C HIS A 130 -27.98 16.63 0.62
N GLU A 131 -29.03 17.41 0.78
CA GLU A 131 -29.91 17.32 1.95
C GLU A 131 -31.35 17.07 1.52
N SER A 132 -32.05 16.24 2.30
CA SER A 132 -33.49 16.01 2.19
C SER A 132 -34.07 16.05 3.60
N ASP A 133 -35.10 16.86 3.82
CA ASP A 133 -35.77 17.02 5.12
C ASP A 133 -34.82 17.31 6.29
N GLY A 134 -33.76 18.09 6.04
CA GLY A 134 -32.76 18.48 7.05
C GLY A 134 -31.78 17.37 7.42
N SER A 135 -31.75 16.25 6.68
CA SER A 135 -30.79 15.17 6.84
C SER A 135 -29.91 15.01 5.59
N PRO A 136 -28.62 14.68 5.74
CA PRO A 136 -27.75 14.45 4.60
C PRO A 136 -28.16 13.18 3.85
N VAL A 137 -28.20 13.27 2.53
CA VAL A 137 -28.40 12.14 1.64
C VAL A 137 -27.03 11.64 1.18
N ILE A 138 -26.76 10.36 1.43
CA ILE A 138 -25.50 9.71 1.07
C ILE A 138 -25.82 8.50 0.18
N ASP A 139 -25.30 8.51 -1.04
CA ASP A 139 -25.38 7.35 -1.93
C ASP A 139 -24.42 6.26 -1.40
N THR A 140 -25.01 5.16 -0.92
CA THR A 140 -24.26 4.05 -0.33
C THR A 140 -23.40 3.31 -1.35
N PHE A 141 -23.80 3.28 -2.63
CA PHE A 141 -23.04 2.66 -3.72
C PHE A 141 -21.85 3.53 -4.13
N GLN A 142 -21.98 4.86 -4.01
CA GLN A 142 -20.84 5.77 -4.19
C GLN A 142 -19.78 5.56 -3.11
N VAL A 143 -20.20 5.48 -1.84
CA VAL A 143 -19.27 5.21 -0.74
C VAL A 143 -18.67 3.80 -0.85
N HIS A 144 -19.43 2.82 -1.34
CA HIS A 144 -18.91 1.48 -1.63
C HIS A 144 -17.75 1.54 -2.62
N ASP A 145 -17.97 2.18 -3.77
CA ASP A 145 -16.99 2.28 -4.84
C ASP A 145 -15.72 3.03 -4.39
N ILE A 146 -15.89 4.12 -3.63
CA ILE A 146 -14.77 4.85 -3.00
C ILE A 146 -13.98 3.94 -2.06
N ILE A 147 -14.64 3.19 -1.19
CA ILE A 147 -13.94 2.31 -0.24
C ILE A 147 -13.21 1.19 -0.98
N GLN A 148 -13.82 0.62 -2.01
CA GLN A 148 -13.20 -0.43 -2.84
C GLN A 148 -11.87 0.02 -3.46
N ARG A 149 -11.74 1.31 -3.83
CA ARG A 149 -10.53 1.85 -4.48
C ARG A 149 -9.49 2.43 -3.51
N ASN A 150 -9.90 2.86 -2.31
CA ASN A 150 -9.06 3.66 -1.41
C ASN A 150 -8.83 3.04 -0.02
N ALA A 151 -9.44 1.90 0.31
CA ALA A 151 -9.20 1.26 1.60
C ALA A 151 -7.79 0.66 1.69
N PHE A 152 -7.24 0.65 2.92
CA PHE A 152 -5.93 0.08 3.23
C PHE A 152 -6.07 -1.07 4.23
N GLY A 153 -5.24 -2.09 4.07
CA GLY A 153 -5.00 -3.10 5.09
C GLY A 153 -3.85 -2.68 6.02
N PRO A 154 -4.08 -2.35 7.30
CA PRO A 154 -3.01 -2.06 8.27
C PRO A 154 -2.19 -3.28 8.71
N GLY A 155 -2.46 -4.45 8.13
CA GLY A 155 -1.75 -5.70 8.40
C GLY A 155 -2.36 -6.51 9.55
N GLN A 156 -1.91 -7.76 9.64
CA GLN A 156 -2.49 -8.77 10.53
C GLN A 156 -2.37 -8.39 12.01
N GLN A 157 -3.50 -8.30 12.72
CA GLN A 157 -3.52 -7.94 14.16
C GLN A 157 -3.68 -9.14 15.11
N SER A 158 -4.14 -10.29 14.62
CA SER A 158 -4.21 -11.55 15.37
C SER A 158 -3.96 -12.75 14.47
N GLU A 159 -3.64 -13.92 15.06
CA GLU A 159 -3.32 -15.14 14.31
C GLU A 159 -4.49 -15.65 13.44
N ASP A 160 -5.73 -15.36 13.84
CA ASP A 160 -6.97 -15.81 13.19
C ASP A 160 -7.47 -14.88 12.06
N GLU A 161 -6.61 -14.05 11.47
CA GLU A 161 -6.98 -13.19 10.34
C GLU A 161 -6.98 -13.96 9.02
N ASP A 162 -8.08 -13.87 8.28
CA ASP A 162 -8.22 -14.37 6.92
C ASP A 162 -8.90 -13.31 6.01
N ILE A 163 -9.20 -13.70 4.77
CA ILE A 163 -9.80 -12.82 3.78
C ILE A 163 -11.20 -12.33 4.22
N SER A 164 -11.92 -13.11 5.03
CA SER A 164 -13.30 -12.83 5.44
C SER A 164 -13.40 -11.83 6.59
N ASN A 165 -12.35 -11.67 7.40
CA ASN A 165 -12.32 -10.78 8.56
C ASN A 165 -11.12 -9.82 8.57
N ALA A 166 -10.44 -9.61 7.44
CA ALA A 166 -9.24 -8.78 7.37
C ALA A 166 -9.41 -7.37 7.99
N SER A 167 -8.39 -6.93 8.74
CA SER A 167 -8.35 -5.57 9.29
C SER A 167 -8.26 -4.57 8.14
N THR A 168 -9.15 -3.57 8.12
CA THR A 168 -9.26 -2.60 7.02
C THR A 168 -9.55 -1.20 7.54
N GLY A 169 -9.04 -0.17 6.85
CA GLY A 169 -9.28 1.22 7.22
C GLY A 169 -9.23 2.19 6.05
N LEU A 170 -9.73 3.40 6.29
CA LEU A 170 -9.71 4.52 5.36
C LEU A 170 -8.89 5.67 5.97
N TRP A 171 -7.92 6.16 5.21
CA TRP A 171 -7.09 7.33 5.51
C TRP A 171 -7.26 8.32 4.35
N ILE A 172 -7.90 9.44 4.60
CA ILE A 172 -8.40 10.35 3.55
C ILE A 172 -7.23 11.01 2.82
N ARG A 173 -6.20 11.47 3.53
CA ARG A 173 -5.03 12.10 2.88
C ARG A 173 -4.18 11.05 2.17
N ALA A 174 -3.95 9.90 2.79
CA ALA A 174 -3.18 8.81 2.20
C ALA A 174 -3.83 8.21 0.94
N ALA A 175 -5.15 8.28 0.80
CA ALA A 175 -5.87 7.86 -0.40
C ALA A 175 -5.47 8.60 -1.68
N TYR A 176 -4.79 9.76 -1.57
CA TYR A 176 -4.24 10.50 -2.71
C TYR A 176 -2.84 10.05 -3.14
N ILE A 177 -2.21 9.10 -2.44
CA ILE A 177 -0.86 8.62 -2.77
C ILE A 177 -0.97 7.62 -3.93
N ASN A 178 -0.35 7.95 -5.07
CA ASN A 178 -0.37 7.10 -6.25
C ASN A 178 0.61 5.93 -6.17
N HIS A 179 0.41 4.96 -7.07
CA HIS A 179 1.26 3.79 -7.16
C HIS A 179 2.58 4.04 -7.90
N SER A 180 3.67 3.49 -7.37
CA SER A 180 4.86 3.17 -8.15
C SER A 180 5.43 1.83 -7.69
N CYS A 181 5.91 1.00 -8.62
CA CYS A 181 6.66 -0.22 -8.26
C CYS A 181 8.07 0.11 -7.73
N VAL A 182 8.54 1.36 -7.88
CA VAL A 182 9.76 1.89 -7.28
C VAL A 182 9.38 3.10 -6.43
N PRO A 183 8.67 2.88 -5.31
CA PRO A 183 8.08 3.97 -4.54
C PRO A 183 9.14 4.81 -3.84
N ASN A 184 8.87 6.11 -3.71
CA ASN A 184 9.72 7.03 -2.94
C ASN A 184 9.27 7.17 -1.47
N ALA A 185 8.17 6.52 -1.07
CA ALA A 185 7.71 6.48 0.31
C ALA A 185 7.33 5.07 0.78
N LYS A 186 7.55 4.82 2.08
CA LYS A 186 7.11 3.62 2.80
C LYS A 186 6.07 4.00 3.85
N LYS A 187 5.04 3.17 3.97
CA LYS A 187 3.97 3.30 4.98
C LYS A 187 4.20 2.30 6.11
N GLU A 188 4.04 2.76 7.33
CA GLU A 188 4.08 1.96 8.55
C GLU A 188 2.83 2.29 9.38
N TYR A 189 2.38 1.36 10.22
CA TYR A 189 1.24 1.59 11.10
C TYR A 189 1.65 1.51 12.56
N VAL A 190 1.22 2.51 13.33
CA VAL A 190 1.35 2.54 14.78
C VAL A 190 -0.08 2.55 15.33
N GLY A 191 -0.70 1.36 15.37
CA GLY A 191 -2.15 1.28 15.53
C GLY A 191 -2.88 1.86 14.32
N ASP A 192 -3.87 2.71 14.54
CA ASP A 192 -4.63 3.44 13.50
C ASP A 192 -3.90 4.67 12.91
N LEU A 193 -2.68 4.96 13.39
CA LEU A 193 -1.84 6.02 12.85
C LEU A 193 -0.98 5.46 11.71
N MET A 194 -1.25 5.90 10.49
CA MET A 194 -0.36 5.68 9.36
C MET A 194 0.82 6.65 9.46
N VAL A 195 2.04 6.14 9.42
CA VAL A 195 3.29 6.92 9.39
C VAL A 195 3.91 6.71 8.01
N LEU A 196 4.06 7.80 7.25
CA LEU A 196 4.68 7.77 5.94
C LEU A 196 6.09 8.36 6.01
N ARG A 197 7.08 7.60 5.56
CA ARG A 197 8.50 8.00 5.54
C ARG A 197 9.06 7.96 4.13
N ALA A 198 9.98 8.86 3.82
CA ALA A 198 10.67 8.85 2.55
C ALA A 198 11.65 7.66 2.48
N SER A 199 11.63 6.90 1.38
CA SER A 199 12.59 5.80 1.12
C SER A 199 13.90 6.32 0.49
N ARG A 200 13.87 7.53 -0.06
CA ARG A 200 15.01 8.27 -0.61
C ARG A 200 14.79 9.77 -0.42
N ARG A 201 15.74 10.60 -0.83
CA ARG A 201 15.50 12.05 -0.95
C ARG A 201 14.35 12.31 -1.95
N ILE A 202 13.42 13.18 -1.57
CA ILE A 202 12.29 13.65 -2.39
C ILE A 202 12.40 15.16 -2.48
N ALA A 203 12.36 15.72 -3.69
CA ALA A 203 12.42 17.16 -3.89
C ALA A 203 11.06 17.84 -3.66
N ALA A 204 11.07 19.12 -3.32
CA ALA A 204 9.86 19.93 -3.34
C ALA A 204 9.19 19.89 -4.73
N GLY A 205 7.88 19.70 -4.76
CA GLY A 205 7.07 19.54 -5.97
C GLY A 205 7.11 18.15 -6.59
N GLU A 206 7.85 17.20 -6.02
CA GLU A 206 7.86 15.80 -6.48
C GLU A 206 6.64 15.04 -5.92
N GLU A 207 6.07 14.15 -6.71
CA GLU A 207 4.94 13.31 -6.31
C GLU A 207 5.38 12.22 -5.33
N ILE A 208 4.59 12.03 -4.27
CA ILE A 208 4.74 10.95 -3.31
C ILE A 208 4.05 9.70 -3.87
N THR A 209 4.77 8.58 -3.87
CA THR A 209 4.25 7.30 -4.33
C THR A 209 4.55 6.17 -3.35
N HIS A 210 3.66 5.18 -3.31
CA HIS A 210 3.88 3.95 -2.56
C HIS A 210 3.46 2.70 -3.37
N SER A 211 3.78 1.50 -2.89
CA SER A 211 3.38 0.27 -3.58
C SER A 211 1.94 -0.12 -3.20
N TYR A 212 1.10 -0.36 -4.22
CA TYR A 212 -0.23 -0.94 -4.09
C TYR A 212 -0.15 -2.47 -4.16
N ASP A 213 0.80 -2.98 -4.97
CA ASP A 213 1.06 -4.40 -5.15
C ASP A 213 2.58 -4.67 -5.01
N GLU A 214 2.94 -5.75 -4.32
CA GLU A 214 4.33 -6.14 -4.04
C GLU A 214 4.77 -7.39 -4.81
N SER A 215 3.93 -7.93 -5.69
CA SER A 215 4.23 -9.10 -6.52
C SER A 215 5.51 -8.87 -7.31
N THR A 216 6.34 -9.89 -7.36
CA THR A 216 7.62 -9.86 -8.09
C THR A 216 7.39 -10.07 -9.59
N ASP A 217 6.46 -10.96 -9.95
CA ASP A 217 6.03 -11.22 -11.32
C ASP A 217 5.32 -9.98 -11.92
N TYR A 218 5.87 -9.48 -13.04
CA TYR A 218 5.34 -8.33 -13.77
C TYR A 218 3.93 -8.56 -14.34
N ASP A 219 3.67 -9.74 -14.90
CA ASP A 219 2.41 -10.05 -15.57
C ASP A 219 1.29 -10.21 -14.52
N VAL A 220 1.59 -10.84 -13.38
CA VAL A 220 0.68 -10.90 -12.22
C VAL A 220 0.42 -9.50 -11.66
N ARG A 221 1.47 -8.72 -11.42
CA ARG A 221 1.36 -7.37 -10.85
C ARG A 221 0.55 -6.43 -11.74
N THR A 222 0.82 -6.42 -13.04
CA THR A 222 0.11 -5.56 -13.99
C THR A 222 -1.37 -5.95 -14.09
N ALA A 223 -1.67 -7.26 -14.12
CA ALA A 223 -3.05 -7.73 -14.12
C ALA A 223 -3.79 -7.38 -12.81
N ALA A 224 -3.10 -7.47 -11.66
CA ALA A 224 -3.69 -7.09 -10.36
C ALA A 224 -3.99 -5.59 -10.28
N LEU A 225 -3.09 -4.74 -10.80
CA LEU A 225 -3.27 -3.28 -10.83
C LEU A 225 -4.41 -2.87 -11.76
N ASP A 226 -4.43 -3.41 -12.97
CA ASP A 226 -5.48 -3.15 -13.95
C ASP A 226 -6.84 -3.61 -13.43
N ARG A 227 -6.91 -4.85 -12.95
CA ARG A 227 -8.13 -5.36 -12.33
C ARG A 227 -8.54 -4.51 -11.13
N THR A 228 -7.66 -4.11 -10.23
CA THR A 228 -8.08 -3.50 -8.95
C THR A 228 -8.23 -1.99 -8.98
N TRP A 229 -7.57 -1.28 -9.89
CA TRP A 229 -7.61 0.18 -9.99
C TRP A 229 -7.81 0.69 -11.43
N GLY A 230 -7.86 -0.17 -12.43
CA GLY A 230 -8.15 0.22 -13.81
C GLY A 230 -7.00 0.95 -14.51
N PHE A 231 -5.75 0.70 -14.12
CA PHE A 231 -4.60 1.35 -14.75
C PHE A 231 -3.43 0.39 -14.99
N LYS A 232 -2.65 0.71 -16.04
CA LYS A 232 -1.34 0.11 -16.31
C LYS A 232 -0.24 1.01 -15.73
N CYS A 233 0.64 0.43 -14.90
CA CYS A 233 1.77 1.17 -14.33
C CYS A 233 2.88 1.38 -15.39
N HIS A 234 3.37 2.62 -15.50
CA HIS A 234 4.44 3.01 -16.42
C HIS A 234 5.72 3.47 -15.70
N CYS A 235 5.90 3.08 -14.42
CA CYS A 235 7.12 3.41 -13.70
C CYS A 235 8.34 2.74 -14.35
N ALA A 236 9.55 3.22 -14.01
CA ALA A 236 10.80 2.75 -14.63
C ALA A 236 11.00 1.23 -14.54
N LEU A 237 10.57 0.57 -13.45
CA LEU A 237 10.62 -0.89 -13.33
C LEU A 237 9.68 -1.59 -14.32
N CYS A 238 8.41 -1.16 -14.41
CA CYS A 238 7.46 -1.74 -15.35
C CYS A 238 7.89 -1.52 -16.80
N ALA A 239 8.44 -0.34 -17.12
CA ALA A 239 8.98 -0.07 -18.45
C ALA A 239 10.14 -1.02 -18.80
N ALA A 240 11.07 -1.25 -17.86
CA ALA A 240 12.19 -2.18 -18.05
C ALA A 240 11.72 -3.64 -18.26
N GLU A 241 10.79 -4.11 -17.43
CA GLU A 241 10.26 -5.48 -17.51
C GLU A 241 9.36 -5.72 -18.73
N GLU A 242 8.66 -4.70 -19.19
CA GLU A 242 7.90 -4.76 -20.44
C GLU A 242 8.85 -5.03 -21.63
N MET A 243 9.99 -4.33 -21.68
CA MET A 243 11.02 -4.48 -22.72
C MET A 243 11.75 -5.83 -22.71
N ASP A 244 11.76 -6.55 -21.60
CA ASP A 244 12.35 -7.91 -21.55
C ASP A 244 11.60 -8.92 -22.41
N GLY A 245 10.31 -8.64 -22.66
CA GLY A 245 9.43 -9.54 -23.38
C GLY A 245 9.02 -10.78 -22.58
N PRO A 246 7.94 -11.46 -23.02
CA PRO A 246 7.31 -12.52 -22.24
C PRO A 246 8.21 -13.75 -22.02
N ALA A 247 9.09 -14.08 -22.97
CA ALA A 247 9.97 -15.24 -22.86
C ALA A 247 11.01 -15.08 -21.73
N LEU A 248 11.63 -13.90 -21.63
CA LEU A 248 12.63 -13.63 -20.60
C LEU A 248 11.98 -13.50 -19.23
N ARG A 249 10.81 -12.85 -19.13
CA ARG A 249 10.02 -12.79 -17.89
C ARG A 249 9.63 -14.18 -17.39
N LYS A 250 9.12 -15.04 -18.28
CA LYS A 250 8.77 -16.44 -17.93
C LYS A 250 10.00 -17.23 -17.45
N ARG A 251 11.16 -17.04 -18.08
CA ARG A 251 12.42 -17.65 -17.63
C ARG A 251 12.83 -17.16 -16.23
N ARG A 252 12.74 -15.85 -15.99
CA ARG A 252 13.02 -15.24 -14.68
C ARG A 252 12.10 -15.79 -13.60
N GLN A 253 10.79 -15.88 -13.88
CA GLN A 253 9.81 -16.46 -12.96
C GLN A 253 10.12 -17.93 -12.63
N GLY A 254 10.53 -18.72 -13.62
CA GLY A 254 10.95 -20.11 -13.40
C GLY A 254 12.14 -20.21 -12.44
N LEU A 255 13.16 -19.38 -12.66
CA LEU A 255 14.34 -19.31 -11.78
C LEU A 255 14.01 -18.80 -10.39
N GLU A 256 13.10 -17.84 -10.26
CA GLU A 256 12.62 -17.35 -8.98
C GLU A 256 11.89 -18.44 -8.20
N ASN A 257 11.05 -19.24 -8.87
CA ASN A 257 10.39 -20.39 -8.26
C ASN A 257 11.40 -21.44 -7.77
N GLU A 258 12.46 -21.71 -8.54
CA GLU A 258 13.56 -22.59 -8.12
C GLU A 258 14.31 -22.03 -6.88
N VAL A 259 14.56 -20.72 -6.86
CA VAL A 259 15.16 -20.03 -5.72
C VAL A 259 14.26 -20.13 -4.50
N ASN A 260 12.97 -19.86 -4.63
CA ASN A 260 12.00 -19.93 -3.53
C ASN A 260 11.95 -21.34 -2.95
N ALA A 261 11.89 -22.37 -3.80
CA ALA A 261 11.94 -23.77 -3.37
C ALA A 261 13.27 -24.13 -2.68
N PHE A 262 14.40 -23.58 -3.14
CA PHE A 262 15.70 -23.77 -2.51
C PHE A 262 15.78 -23.11 -1.13
N VAL A 263 15.38 -21.84 -1.02
CA VAL A 263 15.43 -21.06 0.21
C VAL A 263 14.49 -21.65 1.28
N GLN A 264 13.33 -22.15 0.88
CA GLN A 264 12.40 -22.81 1.81
C GLN A 264 12.93 -24.15 2.33
N ARG A 265 13.66 -24.91 1.51
CA ARG A 265 14.15 -26.25 1.87
C ARG A 265 15.46 -26.21 2.65
N GLU A 266 16.38 -25.33 2.26
CA GLU A 266 17.77 -25.37 2.72
C GLU A 266 18.03 -24.32 3.80
N ASN A 267 18.59 -24.74 4.93
CA ASN A 267 18.97 -23.81 5.99
C ASN A 267 20.28 -23.07 5.61
N ALA A 268 20.26 -21.73 5.69
CA ALA A 268 21.43 -20.91 5.44
C ALA A 268 22.50 -21.02 6.55
N SER A 269 22.09 -21.14 7.82
CA SER A 269 23.00 -21.19 8.96
C SER A 269 23.80 -22.49 8.98
N GLY A 270 25.10 -22.40 8.79
CA GLY A 270 25.99 -23.57 8.74
C GLY A 270 25.86 -24.37 7.44
N ALA A 271 25.37 -23.75 6.37
CA ALA A 271 25.22 -24.40 5.08
C ALA A 271 26.55 -24.97 4.56
N ARG A 272 26.52 -26.22 4.06
CA ARG A 272 27.69 -26.86 3.46
C ARG A 272 28.16 -26.06 2.23
N LYS A 273 29.47 -26.06 1.96
CA LYS A 273 30.07 -25.36 0.80
C LYS A 273 29.35 -25.64 -0.53
N ILE A 274 28.89 -26.87 -0.74
CA ILE A 274 28.16 -27.28 -1.95
C ILE A 274 26.82 -26.54 -2.12
N LEU A 275 26.08 -26.29 -1.03
CA LEU A 275 24.82 -25.54 -1.06
C LEU A 275 25.08 -24.06 -1.35
N VAL A 276 26.13 -23.48 -0.77
CA VAL A 276 26.54 -22.10 -1.06
C VAL A 276 26.93 -21.95 -2.54
N LEU A 277 27.63 -22.93 -3.13
CA LEU A 277 27.94 -22.93 -4.56
C LEU A 277 26.67 -23.02 -5.41
N LYS A 278 25.70 -23.88 -5.02
CA LYS A 278 24.41 -23.97 -5.71
C LYS A 278 23.63 -22.66 -5.64
N ALA A 279 23.56 -22.02 -4.47
CA ALA A 279 22.93 -20.73 -4.28
C ALA A 279 23.57 -19.62 -5.13
N LYS A 280 24.91 -19.58 -5.19
CA LYS A 280 25.63 -18.65 -6.07
C LYS A 280 25.32 -18.86 -7.55
N ARG A 281 25.18 -20.13 -8.00
CA ARG A 281 24.77 -20.44 -9.38
C ARG A 281 23.35 -19.97 -9.67
N LEU A 282 22.39 -20.24 -8.78
CA LEU A 282 21.01 -19.78 -8.93
C LEU A 282 20.94 -18.25 -9.00
N ARG A 283 21.66 -17.55 -8.11
CA ARG A 283 21.81 -16.09 -8.14
C ARG A 283 22.36 -15.62 -9.48
N GLN A 284 23.41 -16.25 -10.00
CA GLN A 284 23.98 -15.85 -11.29
C GLN A 284 22.99 -16.08 -12.43
N SER A 285 22.32 -17.23 -12.49
CA SER A 285 21.29 -17.50 -13.49
C SER A 285 20.18 -16.45 -13.50
N LEU A 286 19.78 -15.95 -12.32
CA LEU A 286 18.84 -14.84 -12.20
C LEU A 286 19.44 -13.52 -12.70
N ILE A 287 20.67 -13.18 -12.29
CA ILE A 287 21.36 -11.97 -12.77
C ILE A 287 21.43 -11.95 -14.29
N ASP A 288 21.70 -13.10 -14.92
CA ASP A 288 21.78 -13.25 -16.38
C ASP A 288 20.43 -13.05 -17.08
N THR A 289 19.33 -12.90 -16.33
CA THR A 289 18.04 -12.48 -16.90
C THR A 289 17.84 -10.97 -16.92
N TYR A 290 18.71 -10.19 -16.27
CA TYR A 290 18.60 -8.74 -16.20
C TYR A 290 19.63 -8.07 -17.10
N ASP A 291 19.15 -7.19 -17.98
CA ASP A 291 20.03 -6.31 -18.74
C ASP A 291 20.71 -5.29 -17.80
N PRO A 292 22.06 -5.20 -17.75
CA PRO A 292 22.75 -4.35 -16.79
C PRO A 292 22.45 -2.85 -16.92
N GLU A 293 22.30 -2.35 -18.14
CA GLU A 293 22.06 -0.92 -18.41
C GLU A 293 20.60 -0.56 -18.12
N ARG A 294 19.67 -1.40 -18.59
CA ARG A 294 18.23 -1.17 -18.39
C ARG A 294 17.81 -1.22 -16.92
N TYR A 295 18.46 -2.07 -16.14
CA TYR A 295 18.18 -2.24 -14.71
C TYR A 295 19.12 -1.42 -13.81
N GLU A 296 19.85 -0.46 -14.35
CA GLU A 296 20.65 0.46 -13.53
C GLU A 296 19.75 1.27 -12.59
N GLY A 297 20.05 1.24 -11.29
CA GLY A 297 19.25 1.92 -10.27
C GLY A 297 17.86 1.32 -9.99
N LEU A 298 17.47 0.24 -10.70
CA LEU A 298 16.17 -0.41 -10.52
C LEU A 298 16.27 -1.64 -9.60
N PRO A 299 15.22 -1.93 -8.82
CA PRO A 299 15.19 -3.12 -7.98
C PRO A 299 15.09 -4.39 -8.82
N ARG A 300 15.84 -5.43 -8.41
CA ARG A 300 15.80 -6.77 -9.02
C ARG A 300 15.12 -7.75 -8.07
N ARG A 301 13.79 -7.62 -7.95
CA ARG A 301 13.01 -8.24 -6.86
C ARG A 301 13.23 -9.75 -6.71
N ALA A 302 13.36 -10.48 -7.84
CA ALA A 302 13.59 -11.94 -7.82
C ALA A 302 14.93 -12.36 -7.15
N LEU A 303 15.89 -11.44 -6.99
CA LEU A 303 17.16 -11.74 -6.32
C LEU A 303 17.06 -11.67 -4.79
N LEU A 304 16.02 -11.05 -4.23
CA LEU A 304 15.95 -10.74 -2.79
C LEU A 304 16.12 -11.99 -1.92
N GLY A 305 15.36 -13.05 -2.21
CA GLY A 305 15.38 -14.29 -1.41
C GLY A 305 16.74 -14.98 -1.41
N ILE A 306 17.38 -15.11 -2.57
CA ILE A 306 18.69 -15.77 -2.66
C ILE A 306 19.82 -14.93 -2.06
N GLU A 307 19.72 -13.59 -2.16
CA GLU A 307 20.70 -12.68 -1.56
C GLU A 307 20.63 -12.70 -0.03
N GLN A 308 19.42 -12.67 0.55
CA GLN A 308 19.21 -12.84 1.98
C GLN A 308 19.75 -14.19 2.48
N TRP A 309 19.47 -15.28 1.76
CA TRP A 309 19.99 -16.60 2.11
C TRP A 309 21.52 -16.65 2.08
N LEU A 310 22.15 -16.09 1.04
CA LEU A 310 23.60 -16.04 0.91
C LEU A 310 24.25 -15.14 1.97
N GLN A 311 23.59 -14.05 2.38
CA GLN A 311 24.06 -13.19 3.46
C GLN A 311 24.02 -13.94 4.80
N ALA A 312 22.90 -14.60 5.11
CA ALA A 312 22.76 -15.41 6.32
C ALA A 312 23.79 -16.55 6.40
N ALA A 313 24.14 -17.16 5.26
CA ALA A 313 25.16 -18.20 5.18
C ALA A 313 26.60 -17.70 5.40
N ARG A 314 26.87 -16.39 5.25
CA ARG A 314 28.20 -15.77 5.47
C ARG A 314 28.42 -15.30 6.90
N SER A 315 27.36 -15.08 7.66
CA SER A 315 27.43 -14.48 9.01
C SER A 315 27.96 -15.43 10.11
N LYS A 316 28.72 -16.47 9.74
CA LYS A 316 29.46 -17.38 10.65
C LYS A 316 30.76 -17.84 10.02
#